data_AF-A0A0B1RZM1-F1
#
_entry.id   AF-A0A0B1RZM1-F1
#
_cell.length_a   1.000
_cell.length_b   1.000
_cell.length_c   1.000
_cell.angle_alpha   90.00
_cell.angle_beta   90.00
_cell.angle_gamma   90.00
#
_symmetry.space_group_name_H-M   'P 1'
#
loop_
_entity.id
_entity.type
_entity.pdbx_description
1 polymer ?
#
loop_
_entity_poly.entity_id
_entity_poly.type
_entity_poly.pdbx_seq_one_letter_code
_entity_poly.pdbx_strand_id
1 'polypeptide(L)' 'MASRVNVCSVNILDNPSTFTAQFKLEITFEVFEYLPHDLEWELVYVGSAKSSTYDQVLDSALVGPVPEGRHKFVFMV' A
#
# COMPACT_ATOMS: atom_id res chain seq x y z
N MET A 1 -12.75 17.00 10.67
CA MET A 1 -13.00 16.17 9.47
C MET A 1 -12.32 14.83 9.69
N ALA A 2 -13.06 13.74 9.59
CA ALA A 2 -12.48 12.39 9.65
C ALA A 2 -11.87 12.03 8.29
N SER A 3 -10.91 11.11 8.25
CA SER A 3 -10.37 10.58 7.00
C SER A 3 -11.45 9.85 6.19
N ARG A 4 -11.46 10.00 4.86
CA ARG A 4 -12.38 9.29 3.94
C ARG A 4 -12.02 7.81 3.79
N VAL A 5 -10.77 7.48 4.08
CA VAL A 5 -10.19 6.14 3.96
C VAL A 5 -9.45 5.79 5.24
N ASN A 6 -9.62 4.57 5.72
CA ASN A 6 -8.91 4.04 6.87
C ASN A 6 -8.23 2.72 6.50
N VAL A 7 -6.92 2.62 6.77
CA VAL A 7 -6.20 1.34 6.59
C VAL A 7 -6.46 0.49 7.82
N CYS A 8 -7.15 -0.64 7.64
CA CYS A 8 -7.53 -1.53 8.74
C CYS A 8 -6.41 -2.50 9.12
N SER A 9 -5.71 -3.04 8.13
CA SER A 9 -4.62 -4.00 8.37
C SER A 9 -3.68 -4.11 7.17
N VAL A 10 -2.40 -4.33 7.46
CA VAL A 10 -1.37 -4.65 6.46
C VAL A 10 -0.65 -5.92 6.94
N ASN A 11 -0.77 -7.01 6.20
CA ASN A 11 -0.12 -8.27 6.51
C ASN A 11 0.98 -8.56 5.49
N ILE A 12 2.20 -8.76 5.97
CA ILE A 12 3.35 -9.10 5.14
C ILE A 12 3.37 -10.62 4.97
N LEU A 13 3.12 -11.08 3.75
CA LEU A 13 3.14 -12.49 3.41
C LEU A 13 4.59 -12.94 3.15
N ASP A 14 4.85 -14.24 3.33
CA ASP A 14 6.16 -14.86 3.08
C ASP A 14 7.34 -14.25 3.87
N ASN A 15 7.11 -13.76 5.09
CA ASN A 15 8.15 -13.21 5.97
C ASN A 15 8.53 -14.22 7.09
N PRO A 16 9.82 -14.58 7.27
CA PRO A 16 11.02 -14.06 6.61
C PRO A 16 11.25 -14.58 5.19
N SER A 17 11.86 -13.74 4.35
CA SER A 17 12.21 -14.05 2.97
C SER A 17 13.64 -13.64 2.62
N THR A 18 14.12 -14.04 1.44
CA THR A 18 15.41 -13.58 0.90
C THR A 18 15.33 -12.12 0.45
N PHE A 19 16.45 -11.40 0.45
CA PHE A 19 16.50 -9.99 0.04
C PHE A 19 15.97 -9.73 -1.39
N THR A 20 16.17 -10.68 -2.30
CA THR A 20 15.73 -10.58 -3.70
C THR A 20 14.32 -11.13 -3.93
N ALA A 21 13.64 -11.61 -2.89
CA ALA A 21 12.28 -12.08 -3.03
C ALA A 21 11.33 -10.89 -3.17
N GLN A 22 10.23 -11.13 -3.87
CA GLN A 22 9.17 -10.14 -4.03
C GLN A 22 8.47 -9.85 -2.72
N PHE A 23 8.14 -8.58 -2.49
CA PHE A 23 7.27 -8.17 -1.40
C PHE A 23 5.85 -8.57 -1.72
N LYS A 24 5.15 -9.12 -0.73
CA LYS A 24 3.72 -9.44 -0.84
C LYS A 24 3.00 -8.89 0.38
N LEU A 25 2.21 -7.84 0.19
CA LEU A 25 1.47 -7.19 1.25
C LEU A 25 -0.02 -7.39 1.02
N GLU A 26 -0.70 -8.11 1.89
CA GLU A 26 -2.16 -8.11 1.94
C GLU A 26 -2.63 -6.86 2.69
N ILE A 27 -3.24 -5.93 1.97
CA ILE A 27 -3.74 -4.67 2.52
C ILE A 27 -5.26 -4.74 2.60
N THR A 28 -5.81 -4.41 3.77
CA THR A 28 -7.24 -4.22 3.98
C THR A 28 -7.50 -2.78 4.39
N PHE A 29 -8.39 -2.10 3.69
CA PHE A 29 -8.77 -0.72 3.95
C PHE A 29 -10.28 -0.52 3.85
N GLU A 30 -10.79 0.50 4.49
CA GLU A 30 -12.21 0.85 4.55
C GLU A 30 -12.40 2.27 3.99
N VAL A 31 -13.40 2.41 3.15
CA VAL A 31 -13.77 3.66 2.49
C VAL A 31 -15.16 4.05 2.96
N PHE A 32 -15.31 5.25 3.52
CA PHE A 32 -16.57 5.70 4.14
C PHE A 32 -17.51 6.44 3.19
N GLU A 33 -17.07 6.72 1.96
CA GLU A 33 -17.90 7.32 0.91
C GLU A 33 -17.28 7.06 -0.46
N TYR A 34 -18.09 7.09 -1.53
CA TYR A 34 -17.60 6.89 -2.89
C TYR A 34 -16.44 7.84 -3.24
N LEU A 35 -15.33 7.25 -3.69
CA LEU A 35 -14.16 7.99 -4.16
C LEU A 35 -14.19 8.09 -5.68
N PRO A 36 -14.38 9.30 -6.24
CA PRO A 36 -14.40 9.49 -7.69
C PRO A 36 -13.01 9.44 -8.32
N HIS A 37 -11.95 9.52 -7.52
CA HIS A 37 -10.56 9.48 -7.95
C HIS A 37 -9.88 8.23 -7.40
N ASP A 38 -8.80 7.84 -8.06
CA ASP A 38 -8.03 6.66 -7.70
C ASP A 38 -7.23 6.90 -6.40
N LEU A 39 -7.11 5.85 -5.61
CA LEU A 39 -6.15 5.78 -4.51
C LEU A 39 -4.80 5.32 -5.06
N GLU A 40 -3.77 6.09 -4.81
CA GLU A 40 -2.39 5.73 -5.13
C GLU A 40 -1.74 5.03 -3.94
N TRP A 41 -1.16 3.87 -4.20
CA TRP A 41 -0.39 3.07 -3.25
C TRP A 41 1.04 2.96 -3.75
N GLU A 42 2.01 3.41 -2.96
CA GLU A 42 3.43 3.32 -3.28
C GLU A 42 4.16 2.49 -2.22
N LEU A 43 5.01 1.56 -2.67
CA LEU A 43 5.94 0.85 -1.78
C LEU A 43 7.31 1.50 -1.85
N VAL A 44 7.70 2.21 -0.79
CA VAL A 44 8.99 2.91 -0.72
C VAL A 44 9.98 2.13 0.16
N TYR A 45 11.12 1.75 -0.43
CA TYR A 45 12.24 1.14 0.27
C TYR A 45 13.29 2.19 0.64
N VAL A 46 13.52 2.36 1.94
CA VAL A 46 14.52 3.29 2.46
C VAL A 46 15.91 2.68 2.31
N GLY A 47 16.65 3.10 1.29
CA GLY A 47 18.00 2.60 1.02
C GLY A 47 19.06 3.05 2.03
N SER A 48 18.82 4.17 2.73
CA SER A 48 19.73 4.67 3.77
C SER A 48 18.99 5.48 4.82
N ALA A 49 19.11 5.10 6.09
CA ALA A 49 18.51 5.83 7.20
C ALA A 49 19.05 7.26 7.41
N LYS A 50 20.17 7.62 6.76
CA LYS A 50 20.83 8.93 6.92
C LYS A 50 20.39 9.97 5.89
N SER A 51 19.76 9.54 4.80
CA SER A 51 19.44 10.42 3.68
C SER A 51 18.30 9.85 2.86
N SER A 52 17.27 10.67 2.67
CA SER A 52 16.12 10.36 1.82
C SER A 52 16.44 10.33 0.32
N THR A 53 17.66 10.72 -0.09
CA THR A 53 18.09 10.65 -1.50
C THR A 53 18.23 9.22 -2.00
N TYR A 54 18.28 8.23 -1.09
CA TYR A 54 18.38 6.80 -1.42
C TYR A 54 17.06 6.06 -1.29
N ASP A 55 15.95 6.77 -1.07
CA ASP A 55 14.62 6.18 -1.02
C ASP A 55 14.19 5.78 -2.43
N GLN A 56 13.72 4.54 -2.56
CA GLN A 56 13.36 3.93 -3.84
C GLN A 56 11.88 3.58 -3.82
N VAL A 57 11.10 4.15 -4.74
CA VAL A 57 9.76 3.65 -5.04
C VAL A 57 9.94 2.33 -5.79
N LEU A 58 9.62 1.21 -5.13
CA LEU A 58 9.74 -0.12 -5.73
C LEU A 58 8.62 -0.37 -6.74
N ASP A 59 7.39 0.04 -6.41
CA ASP A 59 6.23 0.00 -7.30
C ASP A 59 5.14 0.99 -6.86
N SER A 60 4.23 1.30 -7.77
CA SER A 60 3.03 2.10 -7.51
C SER A 60 1.78 1.48 -8.14
N ALA A 61 0.67 1.51 -7.43
CA ALA A 61 -0.61 1.03 -7.91
C ALA A 61 -1.72 2.07 -7.72
N LEU A 62 -2.53 2.25 -8.77
CA LEU A 62 -3.73 3.07 -8.74
C LEU A 62 -4.95 2.17 -8.56
N VAL A 63 -5.76 2.45 -7.55
CA VAL A 63 -6.99 1.71 -7.23
C VAL A 63 -8.16 2.67 -7.28
N GLY A 64 -8.96 2.61 -8.34
CA GLY A 64 -10.21 3.35 -8.40
C GLY A 64 -11.01 3.19 -9.70
N PRO A 65 -12.19 3.83 -9.76
CA PRO A 65 -12.89 4.51 -8.64
C PRO A 65 -13.32 3.51 -7.56
N VAL A 66 -13.31 3.93 -6.29
CA VAL A 66 -13.51 3.02 -5.15
C VAL A 66 -14.88 3.25 -4.50
N PRO A 67 -15.75 2.24 -4.46
CA PRO A 67 -17.03 2.36 -3.77
C PRO A 67 -16.86 2.35 -2.25
N GLU A 68 -17.86 2.86 -1.54
CA GLU A 68 -17.93 2.76 -0.09
C GLU A 68 -17.90 1.29 0.36
N GLY A 69 -17.20 1.03 1.46
CA GLY A 69 -17.11 -0.30 2.08
C GLY A 69 -15.67 -0.71 2.36
N ARG A 70 -15.52 -1.98 2.72
CA ARG A 70 -14.24 -2.59 3.09
C ARG A 70 -13.66 -3.37 1.92
N HIS A 71 -12.43 -3.05 1.58
CA HIS A 71 -11.69 -3.58 0.44
C HIS A 71 -10.44 -4.32 0.92
N LYS A 72 -10.04 -5.32 0.14
CA LYS A 72 -8.82 -6.09 0.37
C LYS A 72 -8.15 -6.42 -0.96
N PHE A 73 -6.84 -6.25 -1.02
CA PHE A 73 -6.04 -6.67 -2.15
C PHE A 73 -4.62 -7.06 -1.72
N VAL A 74 -3.90 -7.71 -2.63
CA VAL A 74 -2.49 -8.08 -2.42
C VAL A 74 -1.62 -7.22 -3.33
N PHE A 75 -0.73 -6.43 -2.74
CA PHE A 75 0.27 -5.63 -3.42
C PHE A 75 1.54 -6.49 -3.56
N MET A 76 1.97 -6.77 -4.79
CA MET A 76 3.11 -7.64 -5.09
C MET A 76 4.16 -6.89 -5.91
N VAL A 77 5.42 -6.87 -5.45
CA VAL A 77 6.56 -6.21 -6.10
C VAL A 77 7.78 -7.09 -6.13
#